data_AF-A0A963Q1L3-F1
#
_entry.id   AF-A0A963Q1L3-F1
#
_cell.length_a   1.000
_cell.length_b   1.000
_cell.length_c   1.000
_cell.angle_alpha   90.00
_cell.angle_beta   90.00
_cell.angle_gamma   90.00
#
_symmetry.space_group_name_H-M   'P 1'
#
loop_
_entity.id
_entity.type
_entity.pdbx_description
1 polymer ?
#
loop_
_entity_poly.entity_id
_entity_poly.type
_entity_poly.pdbx_seq_one_letter_code
_entity_poly.pdbx_strand_id
1 'polypeptide(L)'
;HANLRWPWPAWAERLVVSPRFHRHHHAIALSHEPEAALVPGRAPAAEGARATPRAPDRFGVNYGILFPWWDMLFGSADWRGGYDATGIDDQVLKGRDYGRGFWAQQWLGLRRLAGLARR
;
A
#
# COMPACT_ATOMS: atom_id res chain seq x y z
N HIS A 1 12.81 -0.43 -5.88
CA HIS A 1 11.57 -0.85 -5.22
C HIS A 1 11.02 -2.07 -5.94
N ALA A 2 11.29 -3.26 -5.41
CA ALA A 2 10.89 -4.51 -6.05
C ALA A 2 9.48 -4.87 -5.62
N ASN A 3 8.49 -4.41 -6.38
CA ASN A 3 7.08 -4.77 -6.22
C ASN A 3 6.80 -6.18 -6.80
N LEU A 4 7.75 -7.11 -6.61
CA LEU A 4 7.75 -8.42 -7.22
C LEU A 4 6.69 -9.31 -6.58
N ARG A 5 6.02 -10.09 -7.42
CA ARG A 5 5.05 -11.09 -6.99
C ARG A 5 5.76 -12.39 -6.64
N TRP A 6 6.59 -12.36 -5.60
CA TRP A 6 7.45 -13.48 -5.22
C TRP A 6 7.29 -13.82 -3.72
N PRO A 7 6.50 -14.85 -3.39
CA PRO A 7 6.42 -15.38 -2.03
C PRO A 7 7.62 -16.29 -1.77
N TRP A 8 8.15 -16.24 -0.55
CA TRP A 8 9.14 -17.19 -0.07
C TRP A 8 8.49 -18.22 0.87
N PRO A 9 9.18 -19.35 1.16
CA PRO A 9 8.73 -20.28 2.20
C PRO A 9 8.53 -19.57 3.54
N ALA A 10 7.52 -19.99 4.31
CA ALA A 10 7.12 -19.32 5.54
C ALA A 10 8.23 -19.17 6.60
N TRP A 11 9.20 -20.08 6.63
CA TRP A 11 10.35 -19.99 7.52
C TRP A 11 11.33 -18.90 7.09
N ALA A 12 11.54 -18.72 5.78
CA ALA A 12 12.47 -17.75 5.24
C ALA A 12 11.95 -16.32 5.43
N GLU A 13 10.64 -16.11 5.22
CA GLU A 13 10.01 -14.81 5.44
C GLU A 13 10.06 -14.36 6.92
N ARG A 14 10.15 -15.30 7.87
CA ARG A 14 10.31 -15.01 9.31
C ARG A 14 11.75 -14.65 9.69
N LEU A 15 12.71 -14.98 8.84
CA LEU A 15 14.11 -14.66 9.06
C LEU A 15 14.50 -13.37 8.32
N VAL A 16 14.02 -13.17 7.10
CA VAL A 16 14.40 -12.06 6.22
C VAL A 16 13.16 -11.50 5.54
N VAL A 17 13.12 -10.18 5.37
CA VAL A 17 12.06 -9.48 4.66
C VAL A 17 12.01 -9.95 3.20
N SER A 18 10.91 -10.61 2.82
CA SER A 18 10.70 -11.08 1.45
C SER A 18 10.12 -9.99 0.55
N PRO A 19 10.18 -10.15 -0.79
CA PRO A 19 9.51 -9.24 -1.71
C PRO A 19 8.01 -9.11 -1.44
N ARG A 20 7.34 -10.20 -1.03
CA ARG A 20 5.92 -10.16 -0.63
C ARG A 20 5.69 -9.35 0.64
N PHE A 21 6.53 -9.53 1.67
CA PHE A 21 6.41 -8.79 2.94
C PHE A 21 6.58 -7.28 2.71
N HIS A 22 7.61 -6.90 1.94
CA HIS A 22 7.86 -5.52 1.55
C HIS A 22 6.76 -4.97 0.63
N ARG A 23 6.22 -5.78 -0.29
CA ARG A 23 5.09 -5.38 -1.14
C ARG A 23 3.84 -5.07 -0.32
N HIS A 24 3.53 -5.89 0.69
CA HIS A 24 2.38 -5.70 1.57
C HIS A 24 2.48 -4.38 2.34
N HIS A 25 3.68 -3.99 2.79
CA HIS A 25 3.94 -2.67 3.37
C HIS A 25 3.53 -1.51 2.44
N HIS A 26 3.75 -1.65 1.13
CA HIS A 26 3.40 -0.65 0.11
C HIS A 26 1.96 -0.76 -0.42
N ALA A 27 1.11 -1.59 0.19
CA ALA A 27 -0.27 -1.74 -0.25
C ALA A 27 -1.06 -0.45 0.03
N ILE A 28 -1.72 0.07 -1.01
CA ILE A 28 -2.55 1.29 -0.95
C ILE A 28 -3.69 1.14 0.08
N ALA A 29 -4.20 -0.08 0.25
CA ALA A 29 -5.24 -0.35 1.23
C ALA A 29 -4.75 -0.13 2.68
N LEU A 30 -3.44 -0.24 2.93
CA LEU A 30 -2.84 -0.15 4.27
C LEU A 30 -2.21 1.23 4.55
N SER A 31 -2.11 2.10 3.54
CA SER A 31 -1.47 3.42 3.65
C SER A 31 -2.37 4.51 4.23
N HIS A 32 -3.70 4.37 4.14
CA HIS A 32 -4.63 5.35 4.69
C HIS A 32 -5.17 4.90 6.04
N GLU A 33 -4.86 5.64 7.10
CA GLU A 33 -5.75 5.65 8.25
C GLU A 33 -7.16 6.04 7.77
N PRO A 34 -8.21 5.38 8.26
CA PRO A 34 -9.53 5.62 7.78
C PRO A 34 -9.91 7.02 8.26
N GLU A 35 -10.03 7.96 7.32
CA GLU A 35 -10.84 9.16 7.51
C GLU A 35 -12.24 8.77 8.02
N ALA A 36 -12.65 7.50 7.80
CA ALA A 36 -13.84 6.88 8.36
C ALA A 36 -13.79 6.43 9.84
N ALA A 37 -12.64 6.18 10.49
CA ALA A 37 -12.62 5.82 11.93
C ALA A 37 -12.51 7.02 12.86
N LEU A 38 -12.23 8.21 12.33
CA LEU A 38 -12.17 9.45 13.10
C LEU A 38 -13.45 10.29 13.02
N VAL A 39 -14.48 9.83 12.29
CA VAL A 39 -15.82 10.45 12.28
C VAL A 39 -16.77 9.62 13.16
N PRO A 40 -17.06 10.05 14.40
CA PRO A 40 -18.07 9.39 15.23
C PRO A 40 -19.43 9.46 14.52
N GLY A 41 -20.07 8.32 14.26
CA GLY A 41 -21.46 8.25 13.80
C GLY A 41 -21.71 7.92 12.32
N ARG A 42 -20.71 7.51 11.53
CA ARG A 42 -20.99 6.94 10.19
C ARG A 42 -21.50 5.51 10.33
N ALA A 43 -22.81 5.32 10.18
CA ALA A 43 -23.45 4.00 10.18
C ALA A 43 -22.81 3.06 9.13
N PRO A 44 -22.74 1.74 9.39
CA PRO A 44 -22.25 0.77 8.42
C PRO A 44 -23.11 0.81 7.15
N ALA A 45 -22.45 0.87 5.99
CA ALA A 45 -23.10 0.90 4.69
C ALA A 45 -24.03 -0.30 4.53
N ALA A 46 -25.20 -0.03 3.95
CA ALA A 46 -26.33 -0.94 3.83
C ALA A 46 -25.99 -2.31 3.20
N GLU A 47 -26.66 -3.32 3.74
CA GLU A 47 -26.66 -4.72 3.32
C GLU A 47 -27.13 -4.85 1.86
N GLY A 48 -26.25 -5.30 0.97
CA GLY A 48 -26.57 -5.55 -0.44
C GLY A 48 -25.52 -5.12 -1.47
N ALA A 49 -24.45 -4.41 -1.08
CA ALA A 49 -23.32 -4.16 -1.98
C ALA A 49 -22.46 -5.43 -2.09
N ARG A 50 -22.20 -5.89 -3.33
CA ARG A 50 -21.22 -6.95 -3.66
C ARG A 50 -20.02 -6.85 -2.73
N ALA A 51 -19.73 -7.92 -1.99
CA ALA A 51 -18.72 -8.01 -0.95
C ALA A 51 -17.61 -6.95 -1.11
N THR A 52 -17.80 -5.81 -0.44
CA THR A 52 -16.77 -4.78 -0.37
C THR A 52 -15.57 -5.43 0.31
N PRO A 53 -14.33 -5.19 -0.18
CA PRO A 53 -13.15 -5.64 0.56
C PRO A 53 -13.28 -5.09 1.97
N ARG A 54 -13.35 -5.99 2.96
CA ARG A 54 -13.44 -5.64 4.37
C ARG A 54 -12.36 -4.59 4.65
N ALA A 55 -12.75 -3.47 5.25
CA ALA A 55 -11.80 -2.45 5.67
C ALA A 55 -10.67 -3.14 6.48
N PRO A 56 -9.39 -2.85 6.18
CA PRO A 56 -8.31 -3.55 6.83
C PRO A 56 -8.37 -3.29 8.33
N ASP A 57 -8.14 -4.36 9.11
CA ASP A 57 -8.14 -4.34 10.57
C ASP A 57 -6.88 -3.68 11.14
N ARG A 58 -5.90 -3.37 10.28
CA ARG A 58 -4.62 -2.75 10.62
C ARG A 58 -4.21 -1.75 9.53
N PHE A 59 -3.65 -0.63 9.95
CA PHE A 59 -3.02 0.37 9.09
C PHE A 59 -1.54 0.41 9.44
N GLY A 60 -0.67 0.58 8.45
CA GLY A 60 0.78 0.55 8.67
C GLY A 60 1.28 -0.78 9.23
N VAL A 61 1.74 -1.67 8.36
CA VAL A 61 2.31 -2.97 8.76
C VAL A 61 3.67 -3.16 8.11
N ASN A 62 4.46 -4.10 8.61
CA ASN A 62 5.68 -4.57 7.95
C ASN A 62 6.75 -3.46 7.75
N TYR A 63 7.14 -2.78 8.82
CA TYR A 63 8.10 -1.67 8.80
C TYR A 63 9.55 -2.09 8.59
N GLY A 64 9.88 -3.33 8.95
CA GLY A 64 11.21 -3.90 8.82
C GLY A 64 11.70 -3.89 7.37
N ILE A 65 12.93 -3.43 7.17
CA ILE A 65 13.55 -3.33 5.84
C ILE A 65 14.33 -4.61 5.50
N LEU A 66 15.09 -5.14 6.46
CA LEU A 66 15.94 -6.34 6.28
C LEU A 66 15.41 -7.53 7.07
N PHE A 67 15.01 -7.30 8.31
CA PHE A 67 14.57 -8.34 9.24
C PHE A 67 13.20 -7.98 9.82
N PRO A 68 12.25 -8.93 9.90
CA PRO A 68 10.90 -8.69 10.41
C PRO A 68 10.81 -8.76 11.94
N TRP A 69 11.93 -8.92 12.65
CA TRP A 69 11.93 -9.24 14.08
C TRP A 69 11.33 -8.13 14.94
N TRP A 70 11.54 -6.87 14.56
CA TRP A 70 10.89 -5.74 15.22
C TRP A 70 9.37 -5.77 15.02
N ASP A 71 8.91 -6.08 13.81
CA ASP A 71 7.48 -6.23 13.53
C ASP A 71 6.85 -7.41 14.28
N MET A 72 7.60 -8.49 14.49
CA MET A 72 7.15 -9.62 15.29
C MET A 72 7.09 -9.26 16.78
N LEU A 73 8.09 -8.54 17.28
CA LEU A 73 8.17 -8.12 18.68
C LEU A 73 7.06 -7.14 19.05
N PHE A 74 6.77 -6.18 18.17
CA PHE A 74 5.77 -5.13 18.41
C PHE A 74 4.40 -5.44 17.78
N GLY A 75 4.24 -6.60 17.15
CA GLY A 75 2.96 -7.06 16.61
C GLY A 75 2.50 -6.39 15.31
N SER A 76 3.37 -5.60 14.65
CA SER A 76 3.10 -4.98 13.34
C SER A 76 3.37 -5.89 12.14
N ALA A 77 3.84 -7.13 12.36
CA ALA A 77 4.06 -8.11 11.30
C ALA A 77 2.72 -8.64 10.78
N ASP A 78 2.48 -8.50 9.48
CA ASP A 78 1.34 -9.04 8.76
C ASP A 78 1.80 -9.91 7.58
N TRP A 79 1.50 -11.21 7.69
CA TRP A 79 1.85 -12.24 6.71
C TRP A 79 0.67 -12.66 5.84
N ARG A 80 -0.54 -12.11 6.09
CA ARG A 80 -1.78 -12.42 5.35
C ARG A 80 -1.74 -11.95 3.90
N GLY A 81 -0.72 -11.16 3.55
CA GLY A 81 -0.63 -10.38 2.33
C GLY A 81 -0.92 -11.14 1.03
N GLY A 82 -1.56 -10.42 0.12
CA GLY A 82 -1.80 -10.76 -1.27
C GLY A 82 -1.06 -9.83 -2.25
N TYR A 83 -1.52 -9.79 -3.50
CA TYR A 83 -0.97 -8.88 -4.52
C TYR A 83 -1.80 -7.61 -4.65
N ASP A 84 -2.10 -6.98 -3.52
CA ASP A 84 -2.88 -5.75 -3.45
C ASP A 84 -2.26 -4.65 -4.32
N ALA A 85 -3.09 -3.68 -4.71
CA ALA A 85 -2.64 -2.54 -5.49
C ALA A 85 -1.55 -1.78 -4.72
N THR A 86 -0.46 -1.48 -5.43
CA THR A 86 0.72 -0.78 -4.92
C THR A 86 1.05 0.35 -5.87
N GLY A 87 1.48 1.49 -5.36
CA GLY A 87 1.81 2.64 -6.20
C GLY A 87 1.46 3.94 -5.48
N ILE A 88 1.20 4.98 -6.27
CA ILE A 88 0.84 6.29 -5.73
C ILE A 88 -0.69 6.34 -5.59
N ASP A 89 -1.16 6.67 -4.39
CA ASP A 89 -2.59 6.66 -4.06
C ASP A 89 -3.41 7.54 -5.01
N ASP A 90 -2.95 8.73 -5.38
CA ASP A 90 -3.68 9.62 -6.29
C ASP A 90 -3.70 9.14 -7.75
N GLN A 91 -2.70 8.37 -8.18
CA GLN A 91 -2.73 7.71 -9.48
C GLN A 91 -3.82 6.65 -9.52
N VAL A 92 -3.97 5.86 -8.45
CA VAL A 92 -4.92 4.74 -8.39
C VAL A 92 -6.32 5.20 -8.02
N LEU A 93 -6.46 6.09 -7.04
CA LEU A 93 -7.74 6.56 -6.50
C LEU A 93 -8.31 7.76 -7.26
N LYS A 94 -7.44 8.67 -7.75
CA LYS A 94 -7.86 9.92 -8.42
C LYS A 94 -7.57 9.92 -9.91
N GLY A 95 -7.00 8.85 -10.46
CA GLY A 95 -6.69 8.72 -11.88
C GLY A 95 -5.64 9.70 -12.39
N ARG A 96 -4.77 10.23 -11.52
CA ARG A 96 -3.74 11.19 -11.93
C ARG A 96 -2.75 10.53 -12.88
N ASP A 97 -2.50 11.15 -14.03
CA ASP A 97 -1.53 10.63 -14.99
C ASP A 97 -0.09 10.92 -14.53
N TYR A 98 0.67 9.85 -14.26
CA TYR A 98 2.10 9.90 -13.97
C TYR A 98 2.96 9.51 -15.18
N GLY A 99 2.34 9.19 -16.31
CA GLY A 99 3.03 8.76 -17.52
C GLY A 99 3.42 7.29 -17.48
N ARG A 100 3.44 6.68 -18.67
CA ARG A 100 3.92 5.31 -18.86
C ARG A 100 5.35 5.31 -19.38
N GLY A 101 6.22 4.60 -18.67
CA GLY A 101 7.63 4.48 -19.00
C GLY A 101 8.49 5.62 -18.43
N PHE A 102 9.80 5.44 -18.54
CA PHE A 102 10.79 6.30 -17.90
C PHE A 102 10.67 7.77 -18.35
N TRP A 103 10.70 8.02 -19.66
CA TRP A 103 10.75 9.39 -20.20
C TRP A 103 9.48 10.20 -19.92
N ALA A 104 8.30 9.59 -20.01
CA ALA A 104 7.05 10.25 -19.70
C ALA A 104 6.99 10.68 -18.22
N GLN A 105 7.46 9.82 -17.32
CA GLN A 105 7.55 10.13 -15.88
C GLN A 105 8.52 11.28 -15.61
N GLN A 106 9.72 11.25 -16.21
CA GLN A 106 10.71 12.33 -16.04
C GLN A 106 10.16 13.67 -16.52
N TRP A 107 9.55 13.69 -17.70
CA TRP A 107 8.99 14.91 -18.28
C TRP A 107 7.83 15.48 -17.45
N LEU A 108 6.89 14.63 -17.02
CA LEU A 108 5.79 15.05 -16.15
C LEU A 108 6.31 15.55 -14.79
N GLY A 109 7.36 14.92 -14.25
CA GLY A 109 8.05 15.38 -13.05
C GLY A 109 8.63 16.79 -13.20
N LEU A 110 9.38 17.04 -14.28
CA LEU A 110 9.96 18.36 -14.57
C LEU A 110 8.89 19.45 -14.76
N ARG A 111 7.80 19.13 -15.47
CA ARG A 111 6.67 20.06 -15.63
C ARG A 111 6.03 20.43 -14.29
N ARG A 112 5.90 19.48 -13.36
CA ARG A 112 5.37 19.73 -12.01
C ARG A 112 6.34 20.57 -11.17
N LEU A 113 7.65 20.30 -11.26
CA LEU A 113 8.69 21.09 -10.59
C LEU A 113 8.65 22.56 -11.05
N ALA A 114 8.47 22.79 -12.35
CA ALA A 114 8.36 24.12 -12.93
C ALA A 114 6.99 24.81 -12.74
N GLY A 115 6.03 24.17 -12.05
CA GLY A 115 4.67 24.70 -11.87
C GLY A 115 3.78 24.69 -13.12
N LEU A 116 4.20 24.01 -14.19
CA LEU A 116 3.53 23.95 -15.50
C LEU A 116 2.47 22.84 -15.60
N ALA A 117 2.25 22.09 -14.53
CA ALA A 117 1.20 21.08 -14.42
C ALA A 117 0.17 21.55 -13.39
N ARG A 118 -1.11 21.63 -13.80
CA ARG A 118 -2.22 21.98 -12.90
C ARG A 118 -2.32 20.92 -11.79
N ARG A 119 -2.57 21.40 -10.56
CA ARG A 119 -2.69 20.56 -9.36
C ARG A 119 -3.88 19.62 -9.46
#